data_AF-A0A7J5ERP8-F1
#
_entry.id   AF-A0A7J5ERP8-F1
#
_cell.length_a   1.000
_cell.length_b   1.000
_cell.length_c   1.000
_cell.angle_alpha   90.00
_cell.angle_beta   90.00
_cell.angle_gamma   90.00
#
_symmetry.space_group_name_H-M   'P 1'
#
loop_
_entity.id
_entity.type
_entity.pdbx_description
1 polymer ?
#
loop_
_entity_poly.entity_id
_entity_poly.type
_entity_poly.pdbx_seq_one_letter_code
_entity_poly.pdbx_strand_id
1 'polypeptide(L)'
;MAKHIENFKSWSETIVSDVAALEKLVEATGAEGEARRLAAGALSYLVMRLDLVPDHEQGIGALDDVMVLRVCAQLASGHGLDSLDGDAEITLSRMANEADQIADFLGREFYDKLRQYCVKLAETSVRGRTPGQVIGDDAARMALFAEVDDEIKKTVPVIITDAEDAELRLKAYLTHKLK
;
A
#
# COMPACT_ATOMS: atom_id res chain seq x y z
N MET A 1 -25.45 -4.16 1.44
CA MET A 1 -24.44 -4.25 0.36
C MET A 1 -23.29 -3.30 0.68
N ALA A 2 -22.21 -3.85 1.20
CA ALA A 2 -20.97 -3.16 1.57
C ALA A 2 -20.13 -2.85 0.31
N LYS A 3 -20.58 -1.87 -0.49
CA LYS A 3 -19.96 -1.49 -1.78
C LYS A 3 -18.45 -1.24 -1.66
N HIS A 4 -18.00 -0.69 -0.53
CA HIS A 4 -16.59 -0.42 -0.29
C HIS A 4 -15.77 -1.71 -0.19
N ILE A 5 -16.27 -2.74 0.47
CA ILE A 5 -15.56 -4.01 0.64
C ILE A 5 -15.46 -4.78 -0.68
N GLU A 6 -16.48 -4.75 -1.53
CA GLU A 6 -16.40 -5.33 -2.87
C GLU A 6 -15.31 -4.64 -3.71
N ASN A 7 -15.24 -3.30 -3.66
CA ASN A 7 -14.20 -2.54 -4.34
C ASN A 7 -12.81 -2.88 -3.79
N PHE A 8 -12.62 -2.85 -2.46
CA PHE A 8 -11.32 -3.15 -1.84
C PHE A 8 -10.90 -4.59 -2.06
N LYS A 9 -11.85 -5.52 -2.15
CA LYS A 9 -11.53 -6.90 -2.53
C LYS A 9 -11.04 -6.98 -3.98
N SER A 10 -11.68 -6.27 -4.92
CA SER A 10 -11.22 -6.26 -6.33
C SER A 10 -9.78 -5.73 -6.48
N TRP A 11 -9.35 -4.85 -5.58
CA TRP A 11 -7.98 -4.35 -5.51
C TRP A 11 -6.95 -5.44 -5.14
N SER A 12 -7.35 -6.40 -4.30
CA SER A 12 -6.50 -7.56 -4.00
C SER A 12 -6.29 -8.48 -5.21
N GLU A 13 -7.19 -8.44 -6.20
CA GLU A 13 -7.04 -9.20 -7.44
C GLU A 13 -5.98 -8.59 -8.37
N THR A 14 -5.69 -7.28 -8.22
CA THR A 14 -4.63 -6.58 -8.96
C THR A 14 -3.35 -6.38 -8.16
N ILE A 15 -3.24 -6.94 -6.95
CA ILE A 15 -2.12 -6.64 -6.04
C ILE A 15 -0.75 -6.98 -6.66
N VAL A 16 -0.66 -8.06 -7.46
CA VAL A 16 0.57 -8.46 -8.14
C VAL A 16 1.05 -7.37 -9.12
N SER A 17 0.14 -6.82 -9.92
CA SER A 17 0.48 -5.72 -10.84
C SER A 17 0.74 -4.40 -10.11
N ASP A 18 0.02 -4.15 -9.02
CA ASP A 18 0.17 -2.95 -8.19
C ASP A 18 1.57 -2.91 -7.56
N VAL A 19 2.01 -4.05 -7.00
CA VAL A 19 3.34 -4.21 -6.43
C VAL A 19 4.42 -4.08 -7.50
N ALA A 20 4.27 -4.74 -8.65
CA ALA A 20 5.25 -4.62 -9.73
C ALA A 20 5.42 -3.16 -10.21
N ALA A 21 4.34 -2.36 -10.23
CA ALA A 21 4.43 -0.95 -10.57
C ALA A 21 5.16 -0.12 -9.50
N LEU A 22 4.95 -0.44 -8.21
CA LEU A 22 5.69 0.19 -7.11
C LEU A 22 7.17 -0.20 -7.11
N GLU A 23 7.51 -1.46 -7.41
CA GLU A 23 8.91 -1.92 -7.57
C GLU A 23 9.62 -1.13 -8.66
N LYS A 24 8.98 -0.96 -9.83
CA LYS A 24 9.50 -0.12 -10.92
C LYS A 24 9.70 1.33 -10.49
N LEU A 25 8.79 1.90 -9.70
CA LEU A 25 8.97 3.25 -9.15
C LEU A 25 10.15 3.31 -8.18
N VAL A 26 10.36 2.30 -7.33
CA VAL A 26 11.56 2.23 -6.46
C VAL A 26 12.85 2.24 -7.30
N GLU A 27 12.85 1.56 -8.46
CA GLU A 27 14.01 1.46 -9.37
C GLU A 27 14.20 2.67 -10.28
N ALA A 28 13.16 3.47 -10.52
CA ALA A 28 13.19 4.61 -11.43
C ALA A 28 14.10 5.74 -10.92
N THR A 29 15.39 5.70 -11.27
CA THR A 29 16.39 6.68 -10.82
C THR A 29 16.14 8.11 -11.31
N GLY A 30 15.31 8.27 -12.35
CA GLY A 30 14.82 9.58 -12.82
C GLY A 30 13.68 10.16 -11.99
N ALA A 31 12.94 9.33 -11.24
CA ALA A 31 11.88 9.81 -10.37
C ALA A 31 12.44 10.50 -9.13
N GLU A 32 11.67 11.43 -8.57
CA GLU A 32 12.02 12.17 -7.37
C GLU A 32 12.24 11.20 -6.21
N GLY A 33 13.28 11.43 -5.40
CA GLY A 33 13.64 10.55 -4.29
C GLY A 33 12.48 10.31 -3.32
N GLU A 34 11.59 11.28 -3.13
CA GLU A 34 10.44 11.15 -2.25
C GLU A 34 9.37 10.20 -2.81
N ALA A 35 9.07 10.27 -4.11
CA ALA A 35 8.19 9.31 -4.77
C ALA A 35 8.70 7.86 -4.60
N ARG A 36 10.00 7.68 -4.77
CA ARG A 36 10.67 6.38 -4.63
C ARG A 36 10.63 5.88 -3.19
N ARG A 37 10.80 6.77 -2.20
CA ARG A 37 10.69 6.41 -0.77
C ARG A 37 9.26 6.05 -0.38
N LEU A 38 8.26 6.76 -0.88
CA LEU A 38 6.84 6.43 -0.66
C LEU A 38 6.52 5.03 -1.22
N ALA A 39 7.02 4.70 -2.42
CA ALA A 39 6.86 3.38 -2.99
C ALA A 39 7.56 2.30 -2.16
N ALA A 40 8.82 2.53 -1.77
CA ALA A 40 9.56 1.59 -0.92
C ALA A 40 8.94 1.44 0.48
N GLY A 41 8.36 2.50 1.05
CA GLY A 41 7.62 2.47 2.30
C GLY A 41 6.33 1.65 2.19
N ALA A 42 5.61 1.78 1.08
CA ALA A 42 4.42 0.98 0.78
C ALA A 42 4.75 -0.52 0.65
N LEU A 43 5.81 -0.87 -0.07
CA LEU A 43 6.28 -2.26 -0.17
C LEU A 43 6.78 -2.81 1.17
N SER A 44 7.47 -1.98 1.95
CA SER A 44 7.92 -2.35 3.30
C SER A 44 6.76 -2.59 4.26
N TYR A 45 5.61 -1.94 4.05
CA TYR A 45 4.41 -2.14 4.86
C TYR A 45 3.91 -3.58 4.77
N LEU A 46 3.84 -4.14 3.56
CA LEU A 46 3.36 -5.50 3.31
C LEU A 46 4.12 -6.57 4.10
N VAL A 47 5.36 -6.31 4.49
CA VAL A 47 6.22 -7.27 5.22
C VAL A 47 6.40 -6.91 6.70
N MET A 48 5.68 -5.88 7.17
CA MET A 48 5.69 -5.40 8.55
C MET A 48 4.86 -6.33 9.45
N ARG A 49 5.34 -6.65 10.65
CA ARG A 49 4.61 -7.55 11.58
C ARG A 49 3.49 -6.89 12.39
N LEU A 50 3.47 -5.55 12.44
CA LEU A 50 2.56 -4.75 13.25
C LEU A 50 2.01 -3.62 12.39
N ASP A 51 1.17 -4.00 11.45
CA ASP A 51 0.40 -3.13 10.59
C ASP A 51 -0.84 -2.56 11.32
N LEU A 52 -1.68 -1.84 10.59
CA LEU A 52 -2.91 -1.24 11.13
C LEU A 52 -3.94 -2.34 11.44
N VAL A 53 -4.01 -3.39 10.63
CA VAL A 53 -4.98 -4.48 10.78
C VAL A 53 -4.27 -5.83 10.78
N PRO A 54 -4.24 -6.59 11.90
CA PRO A 54 -3.50 -7.84 11.97
C PRO A 54 -3.84 -8.84 10.86
N ASP A 55 -2.83 -9.45 10.23
CA ASP A 55 -2.97 -10.41 9.12
C ASP A 55 -3.98 -11.55 9.34
N HIS A 56 -4.15 -12.00 10.58
CA HIS A 56 -5.03 -13.11 10.93
C HIS A 56 -6.53 -12.74 10.98
N GLU A 57 -6.88 -11.47 10.76
CA GLU A 57 -8.25 -10.97 10.78
C GLU A 57 -9.00 -11.27 9.47
N GLN A 58 -9.30 -12.54 9.20
CA GLN A 58 -10.29 -13.01 8.21
C GLN A 58 -10.35 -12.20 6.89
N GLY A 59 -9.19 -11.92 6.28
CA GLY A 59 -9.09 -11.22 5.00
C GLY A 59 -9.12 -9.68 5.04
N ILE A 60 -9.43 -9.03 6.18
CA ILE A 60 -9.41 -7.56 6.27
C ILE A 60 -7.99 -6.97 6.43
N GLY A 61 -7.00 -7.75 6.89
CA GLY A 61 -5.58 -7.35 6.86
C GLY A 61 -5.11 -7.07 5.43
N ALA A 62 -5.44 -7.99 4.51
CA ALA A 62 -5.15 -7.80 3.09
C ALA A 62 -5.88 -6.59 2.47
N LEU A 63 -7.02 -6.16 3.03
CA LEU A 63 -7.70 -4.93 2.59
C LEU A 63 -6.94 -3.68 3.02
N ASP A 64 -6.38 -3.68 4.21
CA ASP A 64 -5.54 -2.59 4.72
C ASP A 64 -4.26 -2.43 3.89
N ASP A 65 -3.60 -3.54 3.54
CA ASP A 65 -2.46 -3.55 2.62
C ASP A 65 -2.76 -2.83 1.31
N VAL A 66 -3.81 -3.25 0.61
CA VAL A 66 -4.17 -2.67 -0.69
C VAL A 66 -4.58 -1.20 -0.57
N MET A 67 -5.14 -0.78 0.57
CA MET A 67 -5.42 0.63 0.88
C MET A 67 -4.13 1.43 1.04
N VAL A 68 -3.16 0.93 1.80
CA VAL A 68 -1.86 1.60 2.00
C VAL A 68 -1.10 1.76 0.68
N LEU A 69 -1.08 0.73 -0.17
CA LEU A 69 -0.45 0.82 -1.50
C LEU A 69 -1.03 1.98 -2.33
N ARG A 70 -2.36 2.15 -2.31
CA ARG A 70 -3.07 3.21 -3.06
C ARG A 70 -2.83 4.59 -2.49
N VAL A 71 -2.85 4.74 -1.17
CA VAL A 71 -2.55 6.03 -0.53
C VAL A 71 -1.12 6.45 -0.80
N CYS A 72 -0.15 5.52 -0.72
CA CYS A 72 1.23 5.81 -1.08
C CYS A 72 1.39 6.15 -2.57
N ALA A 73 0.69 5.47 -3.48
CA ALA A 73 0.67 5.83 -4.90
C ALA A 73 0.09 7.23 -5.14
N GLN A 74 -0.98 7.61 -4.42
CA GLN A 74 -1.54 8.95 -4.50
C GLN A 74 -0.60 10.03 -3.94
N LEU A 75 0.14 9.73 -2.88
CA LEU A 75 1.15 10.66 -2.36
C LEU A 75 2.31 10.81 -3.36
N ALA A 76 2.78 9.70 -3.92
CA ALA A 76 3.87 9.68 -4.90
C ALA A 76 3.53 10.43 -6.19
N SER A 77 2.27 10.43 -6.63
CA SER A 77 1.84 11.19 -7.83
C SER A 77 1.90 12.71 -7.64
N GLY A 78 2.04 13.20 -6.41
CA GLY A 78 2.34 14.60 -6.10
C GLY A 78 3.79 15.02 -6.38
N HIS A 79 4.65 14.08 -6.76
CA HIS A 79 6.07 14.26 -7.02
C HIS A 79 6.43 13.93 -8.48
N GLY A 80 7.66 14.24 -8.90
CA GLY A 80 8.14 13.89 -10.25
C GLY A 80 8.30 12.37 -10.44
N LEU A 81 7.56 11.78 -11.39
CA LEU A 81 7.58 10.35 -11.72
C LEU A 81 8.39 10.03 -13.00
N ASP A 82 9.33 10.89 -13.36
CA ASP A 82 10.08 10.79 -14.62
C ASP A 82 10.78 9.43 -14.78
N SER A 83 10.90 8.97 -16.03
CA SER A 83 11.57 7.70 -16.41
C SER A 83 10.86 6.40 -16.00
N LEU A 84 9.59 6.46 -15.58
CA LEU A 84 8.73 5.28 -15.50
C LEU A 84 8.29 4.83 -16.90
N ASP A 85 8.16 3.52 -17.10
CA ASP A 85 7.49 3.01 -18.30
C ASP A 85 5.98 3.25 -18.24
N GLY A 86 5.34 3.34 -19.41
CA GLY A 86 3.94 3.73 -19.52
C GLY A 86 2.98 2.79 -18.80
N ASP A 87 3.27 1.49 -18.72
CA ASP A 87 2.40 0.52 -18.04
C ASP A 87 2.43 0.72 -16.51
N ALA A 88 3.62 0.98 -15.96
CA ALA A 88 3.77 1.31 -14.54
C ALA A 88 3.12 2.64 -14.19
N GLU A 89 3.29 3.67 -15.03
CA GLU A 89 2.65 4.98 -14.86
C GLU A 89 1.12 4.88 -14.88
N ILE A 90 0.55 4.12 -15.82
CA ILE A 90 -0.90 3.86 -15.89
C ILE A 90 -1.39 3.17 -14.63
N THR A 91 -0.66 2.16 -14.15
CA THR A 91 -1.04 1.40 -12.94
C THR A 91 -0.99 2.27 -11.69
N LEU A 92 0.08 3.05 -11.50
CA LEU A 92 0.22 3.98 -10.38
C LEU A 92 -0.85 5.08 -10.42
N SER A 93 -1.16 5.59 -11.61
CA SER A 93 -2.23 6.58 -11.79
C SER A 93 -3.61 6.02 -11.43
N ARG A 94 -3.89 4.78 -11.81
CA ARG A 94 -5.11 4.08 -11.40
C ARG A 94 -5.18 3.94 -9.87
N MET A 95 -4.12 3.45 -9.24
CA MET A 95 -4.05 3.29 -7.79
C MET A 95 -4.24 4.62 -7.05
N ALA A 96 -3.61 5.69 -7.54
CA ALA A 96 -3.75 7.03 -6.98
C ALA A 96 -5.19 7.55 -7.02
N ASN A 97 -5.91 7.28 -8.12
CA ASN A 97 -7.33 7.65 -8.26
C ASN A 97 -8.24 6.77 -7.39
N GLU A 98 -7.92 5.47 -7.25
CA GLU A 98 -8.67 4.56 -6.38
C GLU A 98 -8.59 4.97 -4.89
N ALA A 99 -7.51 5.64 -4.48
CA ALA A 99 -7.31 6.09 -3.10
C ALA A 99 -8.40 7.06 -2.61
N ASP A 100 -9.09 7.78 -3.50
CA ASP A 100 -10.20 8.67 -3.13
C ASP A 100 -11.40 7.89 -2.55
N GLN A 101 -11.60 6.63 -2.97
CA GLN A 101 -12.66 5.77 -2.43
C GLN A 101 -12.44 5.40 -0.96
N ILE A 102 -11.19 5.51 -0.48
CA ILE A 102 -10.85 5.32 0.93
C ILE A 102 -11.32 6.51 1.76
N ALA A 103 -11.27 7.73 1.20
CA ALA A 103 -11.79 8.92 1.86
C ALA A 103 -13.30 8.85 2.06
N ASP A 104 -14.04 8.33 1.07
CA ASP A 104 -15.48 8.08 1.18
C ASP A 104 -15.81 7.05 2.29
N PHE A 105 -14.98 6.00 2.41
CA PHE A 105 -15.16 4.95 3.40
C PHE A 105 -14.85 5.40 4.84
N LEU A 106 -13.69 6.02 5.06
CA LEU A 106 -13.20 6.42 6.39
C LEU A 106 -13.75 7.77 6.87
N GLY A 107 -14.15 8.63 5.94
CA GLY A 107 -14.35 10.05 6.18
C GLY A 107 -13.03 10.83 6.19
N ARG A 108 -13.12 12.13 5.91
CA ARG A 108 -11.95 12.99 5.65
C ARG A 108 -10.93 13.02 6.78
N GLU A 109 -11.40 13.09 8.03
CA GLU A 109 -10.53 13.16 9.21
C GLU A 109 -9.59 11.95 9.30
N PHE A 110 -10.14 10.74 9.26
CA PHE A 110 -9.34 9.52 9.37
C PHE A 110 -8.54 9.25 8.11
N TYR A 111 -9.04 9.65 6.95
CA TYR A 111 -8.27 9.58 5.71
C TYR A 111 -7.03 10.48 5.74
N ASP A 112 -7.14 11.72 6.22
CA ASP A 112 -5.99 12.61 6.36
C ASP A 112 -4.96 12.04 7.35
N LYS A 113 -5.41 11.34 8.41
CA LYS A 113 -4.51 10.61 9.32
C LYS A 113 -3.86 9.39 8.67
N LEU A 114 -4.57 8.63 7.84
CA LEU A 114 -3.99 7.54 7.06
C LEU A 114 -2.93 8.07 6.09
N ARG A 115 -3.17 9.20 5.42
CA ARG A 115 -2.16 9.86 4.59
C ARG A 115 -0.93 10.25 5.39
N GLN A 116 -1.10 10.84 6.57
CA GLN A 116 0.02 11.17 7.45
C GLN A 116 0.79 9.93 7.91
N TYR A 117 0.09 8.82 8.16
CA TYR A 117 0.71 7.53 8.44
C TYR A 117 1.57 7.06 7.26
N CYS A 118 1.03 7.08 6.04
CA CYS A 118 1.75 6.72 4.81
C CYS A 118 2.96 7.62 4.52
N VAL A 119 2.88 8.92 4.80
CA VAL A 119 4.05 9.82 4.71
C VAL A 119 5.17 9.35 5.65
N LYS A 120 4.84 8.97 6.90
CA LYS A 120 5.85 8.46 7.85
C LYS A 120 6.43 7.12 7.42
N LEU A 121 5.71 6.32 6.64
CA LEU A 121 6.24 5.06 6.12
C LEU A 121 7.49 5.28 5.26
N ALA A 122 7.60 6.41 4.55
CA ALA A 122 8.78 6.78 3.74
C ALA A 122 10.09 6.89 4.56
N GLU A 123 9.99 6.96 5.89
CA GLU A 123 11.13 7.03 6.81
C GLU A 123 11.20 5.83 7.78
N THR A 124 10.16 4.99 7.82
CA THR A 124 10.00 3.95 8.83
C THR A 124 10.90 2.75 8.55
N SER A 125 11.68 2.31 9.54
CA SER A 125 12.50 1.11 9.40
C SER A 125 11.67 -0.16 9.58
N VAL A 126 11.71 -1.04 8.57
CA VAL A 126 11.10 -2.38 8.61
C VAL A 126 12.19 -3.41 8.38
N ARG A 127 12.25 -4.43 9.25
CA ARG A 127 13.26 -5.51 9.19
C ARG A 127 14.70 -4.98 9.07
N GLY A 128 14.99 -3.85 9.74
CA GLY A 128 16.31 -3.23 9.78
C GLY A 128 16.68 -2.36 8.56
N ARG A 129 15.74 -2.11 7.63
CA ARG A 129 15.94 -1.27 6.44
C ARG A 129 14.96 -0.11 6.43
N THR A 130 15.44 1.07 6.08
CA THR A 130 14.60 2.26 5.79
C THR A 130 14.32 2.32 4.28
N PRO A 131 13.24 2.98 3.83
CA PRO A 131 13.01 3.20 2.40
C PRO A 131 14.15 3.95 1.72
N GLY A 132 14.81 4.87 2.43
CA GLY A 132 16.03 5.53 1.97
C GLY A 132 17.17 4.55 1.65
N GLN A 133 17.37 3.53 2.47
CA GLN A 133 18.34 2.46 2.20
C GLN A 133 17.88 1.59 1.02
N VAL A 134 16.59 1.27 0.93
CA VAL A 134 16.03 0.48 -0.19
C VAL A 134 16.25 1.15 -1.55
N ILE A 135 16.04 2.47 -1.65
CA ILE A 135 16.25 3.17 -2.93
C ILE A 135 17.74 3.39 -3.25
N GLY A 136 18.61 3.35 -2.24
CA GLY A 136 20.05 3.62 -2.34
C GLY A 136 20.94 2.37 -2.43
N ASP A 137 20.44 1.20 -2.07
CA ASP A 137 21.19 -0.06 -1.99
C ASP A 137 20.45 -1.20 -2.71
N ASP A 138 21.13 -1.81 -3.69
CA ASP A 138 20.57 -2.87 -4.53
C ASP A 138 20.27 -4.16 -3.75
N ALA A 139 21.13 -4.53 -2.81
CA ALA A 139 20.93 -5.73 -2.00
C ALA A 139 19.74 -5.56 -1.04
N ALA A 140 19.59 -4.37 -0.43
CA ALA A 140 18.45 -4.04 0.42
C ALA A 140 17.13 -4.07 -0.37
N ARG A 141 17.16 -3.56 -1.61
CA ARG A 141 16.02 -3.56 -2.54
C ARG A 141 15.62 -4.97 -2.96
N MET A 142 16.55 -5.75 -3.49
CA MET A 142 16.29 -7.13 -3.91
C MET A 142 15.78 -8.01 -2.77
N ALA A 143 16.32 -7.82 -1.55
CA ALA A 143 15.82 -8.52 -0.38
C ALA A 143 14.37 -8.10 -0.03
N LEU A 144 13.98 -6.84 -0.24
CA LEU A 144 12.60 -6.41 0.02
C LEU A 144 11.65 -7.03 -1.02
N PHE A 145 12.02 -7.00 -2.31
CA PHE A 145 11.18 -7.54 -3.38
C PHE A 145 10.92 -9.04 -3.20
N ALA A 146 11.96 -9.81 -2.83
CA ALA A 146 11.80 -11.23 -2.53
C ALA A 146 10.84 -11.47 -1.34
N GLU A 147 10.94 -10.66 -0.28
CA GLU A 147 10.05 -10.78 0.88
C GLU A 147 8.61 -10.40 0.54
N VAL A 148 8.41 -9.38 -0.29
CA VAL A 148 7.08 -8.96 -0.78
C VAL A 148 6.46 -10.03 -1.66
N ASP A 149 7.21 -10.61 -2.60
CA ASP A 149 6.74 -11.71 -3.45
C ASP A 149 6.31 -12.92 -2.61
N ASP A 150 7.08 -13.28 -1.59
CA ASP A 150 6.71 -14.33 -0.63
C ASP A 150 5.44 -14.00 0.15
N GLU A 151 5.21 -12.74 0.51
CA GLU A 151 4.04 -12.32 1.29
C GLU A 151 2.77 -12.28 0.45
N ILE A 152 2.85 -11.78 -0.79
CA ILE A 152 1.71 -11.76 -1.72
C ILE A 152 1.20 -13.18 -1.99
N LYS A 153 2.12 -14.15 -2.15
CA LYS A 153 1.75 -15.57 -2.35
C LYS A 153 0.98 -16.18 -1.18
N LYS A 154 1.17 -15.67 0.04
CA LYS A 154 0.43 -16.14 1.23
C LYS A 154 -0.92 -15.44 1.36
N THR A 155 -1.00 -14.20 0.89
CA THR A 155 -2.13 -13.30 1.10
C THR A 155 -3.25 -13.50 0.08
N VAL A 156 -2.91 -13.93 -1.15
CA VAL A 156 -3.87 -14.14 -2.26
C VAL A 156 -4.23 -15.63 -2.42
N PRO A 157 -5.52 -16.00 -2.61
CA PRO A 157 -6.69 -15.13 -2.77
C PRO A 157 -7.25 -14.63 -1.43
N VAL A 158 -7.70 -13.37 -1.42
CA VAL A 158 -8.38 -12.78 -0.26
C VAL A 158 -9.82 -13.28 -0.19
N ILE A 159 -10.15 -13.96 0.91
CA ILE A 159 -11.48 -14.51 1.17
C ILE A 159 -12.19 -13.64 2.20
N ILE A 160 -13.31 -13.05 1.78
CA ILE A 160 -14.24 -12.32 2.64
C ILE A 160 -15.59 -13.00 2.51
N THR A 161 -16.07 -13.57 3.62
CA THR A 161 -17.32 -14.34 3.70
C THR A 161 -18.52 -13.49 4.09
N ASP A 162 -18.30 -12.42 4.85
CA ASP A 162 -19.32 -11.45 5.27
C ASP A 162 -18.78 -10.04 5.04
N ALA A 163 -19.30 -9.38 4.01
CA ALA A 163 -18.82 -8.06 3.62
C ALA A 163 -19.29 -6.95 4.58
N GLU A 164 -20.44 -7.10 5.24
CA GLU A 164 -20.95 -6.07 6.16
C GLU A 164 -20.20 -6.10 7.49
N ASP A 165 -19.90 -7.30 8.00
CA ASP A 165 -19.03 -7.48 9.16
C ASP A 165 -17.59 -7.01 8.88
N ALA A 166 -17.03 -7.37 7.71
CA ALA A 166 -15.70 -6.92 7.29
C ALA A 166 -15.61 -5.39 7.23
N GLU A 167 -16.64 -4.71 6.72
CA GLU A 167 -16.71 -3.25 6.67
C GLU A 167 -16.63 -2.64 8.08
N LEU A 168 -17.44 -3.15 9.01
CA LEU A 168 -17.47 -2.69 10.39
C LEU A 168 -16.12 -2.89 11.09
N ARG A 169 -15.53 -4.09 10.96
CA ARG A 169 -14.24 -4.43 11.60
C ARG A 169 -13.09 -3.61 11.03
N LEU A 170 -12.98 -3.51 9.71
CA LEU A 170 -11.94 -2.72 9.04
C LEU A 170 -11.99 -1.26 9.52
N LYS A 171 -13.18 -0.66 9.54
CA LYS A 171 -13.36 0.72 10.02
C LYS A 171 -13.00 0.86 11.50
N ALA A 172 -13.41 -0.09 12.35
CA ALA A 172 -13.09 -0.08 13.77
C ALA A 172 -11.57 -0.15 14.04
N TYR A 173 -10.85 -1.04 13.34
CA TYR A 173 -9.39 -1.14 13.46
C TYR A 173 -8.69 0.14 13.00
N LEU A 174 -9.00 0.62 11.80
CA LEU A 174 -8.37 1.82 11.24
C LEU A 174 -8.61 3.05 12.12
N THR A 175 -9.84 3.29 12.56
CA THR A 175 -10.14 4.44 13.45
C THR A 175 -9.54 4.30 14.84
N HIS A 176 -9.32 3.07 15.34
CA HIS A 176 -8.63 2.85 16.60
C HIS A 176 -7.14 3.16 16.52
N LYS A 177 -6.49 2.76 15.42
CA LYS A 177 -5.05 2.91 15.20
C LYS A 177 -4.66 4.32 14.74
N LEU A 178 -5.51 4.95 13.93
CA LEU A 178 -5.29 6.29 13.38
C LEU A 178 -5.81 7.38 14.34
N LYS A 179 -5.40 7.34 15.61
CA LYS A 179 -5.81 8.36 16.60
C LYS A 179 -4.86 9.54 16.66
#